data_AF-H0EQ84-F1
#
_entry.id   AF-H0EQ84-F1
#
_cell.length_a   1.000
_cell.length_b   1.000
_cell.length_c   1.000
_cell.angle_alpha   90.00
_cell.angle_beta   90.00
_cell.angle_gamma   90.00
#
_symmetry.space_group_name_H-M   'P 1'
#
loop_
_entity.id
_entity.type
_entity.pdbx_description
1 polymer ?
#
loop_
_entity_poly.entity_id
_entity_poly.type
_entity_poly.pdbx_seq_one_letter_code
_entity_poly.pdbx_strand_id
1 'polypeptide(L)'
;MSPQFHLFSLLPPELRTQIWLSAFSTPPPTFYFYKPGAWKLTPCSCSLDSSALDFVFDHKVYDAVQLDIPLFFVNREARAIARAWMRENDVEEVEDGEREERVVFRKEFNPVKDVLFMPYDQWEKFACEGVNRGFANDALGRYLHSGEQWYQHLQVLYLIIDPPSDLRPVNDGMKIQPRWNLKDSEEFETRPVFAVKQSALE
;
A
#
# COMPACT_ATOMS: atom_id res chain seq x y z
N MET A 1 -35.64 -12.07 16.81
CA MET A 1 -34.84 -12.45 17.99
C MET A 1 -33.41 -12.63 17.53
N SER A 2 -32.51 -11.72 17.91
CA SER A 2 -31.09 -11.77 17.58
C SER A 2 -30.40 -12.79 18.49
N PRO A 3 -29.59 -13.73 17.97
CA PRO A 3 -28.86 -14.67 18.79
C PRO A 3 -27.80 -13.92 19.60
N GLN A 4 -27.97 -13.87 20.91
CA GLN A 4 -27.04 -13.22 21.81
C GLN A 4 -25.97 -14.25 22.18
N PHE A 5 -24.75 -14.05 21.68
CA PHE A 5 -23.65 -15.01 21.82
C PHE A 5 -23.02 -14.91 23.23
N HIS A 6 -23.73 -15.41 24.25
CA HIS A 6 -23.37 -15.26 25.66
C HIS A 6 -22.16 -16.07 26.12
N LEU A 7 -21.77 -17.10 25.36
CA LEU A 7 -20.73 -18.04 25.77
C LEU A 7 -19.31 -17.45 25.65
N PHE A 8 -19.12 -16.44 24.80
CA PHE A 8 -17.79 -15.86 24.59
C PHE A 8 -17.24 -15.23 25.87
N SER A 9 -18.06 -14.49 26.62
CA SER A 9 -17.64 -13.84 27.87
C SER A 9 -17.29 -14.81 29.01
N LEU A 10 -17.68 -16.08 28.91
CA LEU A 10 -17.37 -17.11 29.90
C LEU A 10 -15.98 -17.73 29.70
N LEU A 11 -15.34 -17.46 28.56
CA LEU A 11 -14.00 -17.94 28.29
C LEU A 11 -12.96 -17.17 29.14
N PRO A 12 -11.90 -17.85 29.61
CA PRO A 12 -10.73 -17.19 30.18
C PRO A 12 -10.23 -16.03 29.30
N PRO A 13 -9.77 -14.92 29.88
CA PRO A 13 -9.28 -13.76 29.14
C PRO A 13 -8.20 -14.10 28.09
N GLU A 14 -7.36 -15.09 28.38
CA GLU A 14 -6.29 -15.56 27.50
C GLU A 14 -6.86 -16.17 26.22
N LEU A 15 -7.90 -17.02 26.35
CA LEU A 15 -8.57 -17.62 25.18
C LEU A 15 -9.33 -16.57 24.37
N ARG A 16 -9.99 -15.61 25.04
CA ARG A 16 -10.66 -14.51 24.34
C ARG A 16 -9.67 -13.66 23.54
N THR A 17 -8.52 -13.36 24.14
CA THR A 17 -7.43 -12.64 23.47
C THR A 17 -6.91 -13.42 22.26
N GLN A 18 -6.66 -14.73 22.41
CA GLN A 18 -6.22 -15.57 21.29
C GLN A 18 -7.25 -15.65 20.17
N ILE A 19 -8.55 -15.75 20.49
CA ILE A 19 -9.62 -15.74 19.49
C ILE A 19 -9.62 -14.41 18.74
N TRP A 20 -9.52 -13.29 19.45
CA TRP A 20 -9.47 -11.98 18.81
C TRP A 20 -8.23 -11.79 17.94
N LEU A 21 -7.05 -12.19 18.41
CA LEU A 21 -5.82 -12.17 17.61
C LEU A 21 -5.94 -13.06 16.37
N SER A 22 -6.57 -14.23 16.49
CA SER A 22 -6.77 -15.14 15.36
C SER A 22 -7.79 -14.60 14.36
N ALA A 23 -8.86 -13.96 14.84
CA ALA A 23 -9.84 -13.28 14.00
C ALA A 23 -9.23 -12.05 13.32
N PHE A 24 -8.33 -11.35 14.01
CA PHE A 24 -7.51 -10.26 13.52
C PHE A 24 -6.29 -10.83 12.77
N SER A 25 -6.54 -11.59 11.70
CA SER A 25 -5.47 -12.08 10.83
C SER A 25 -4.66 -10.90 10.29
N THR A 26 -3.33 -11.01 10.27
CA THR A 26 -2.44 -10.00 9.69
C THR A 26 -2.97 -9.60 8.31
N PRO A 27 -3.38 -8.34 8.10
CA PRO A 27 -3.86 -7.92 6.81
C PRO A 27 -2.73 -8.01 5.80
N PRO A 28 -3.03 -8.41 4.56
CA PRO A 28 -2.07 -8.36 3.48
C PRO A 28 -1.56 -6.91 3.30
N PRO A 29 -0.39 -6.73 2.67
CA PRO A 29 0.12 -5.39 2.33
C PRO A 29 -0.97 -4.54 1.67
N THR A 30 -0.99 -3.26 2.00
CA THR A 30 -1.95 -2.34 1.40
C THR A 30 -1.50 -2.00 -0.02
N PHE A 31 -2.41 -2.07 -0.99
CA PHE A 31 -2.08 -1.81 -2.37
C PHE A 31 -2.23 -0.33 -2.69
N TYR A 32 -1.42 0.20 -3.59
CA TYR A 32 -1.59 1.52 -4.15
C TYR A 32 -1.44 1.42 -5.65
N PHE A 33 -2.35 2.03 -6.40
CA PHE A 33 -2.29 1.98 -7.86
C PHE A 33 -1.31 3.03 -8.36
N TYR A 34 -0.31 2.61 -9.13
CA TYR A 34 0.64 3.49 -9.78
C TYR A 34 -0.08 4.64 -10.50
N LYS A 35 0.45 5.84 -10.30
CA LYS A 35 0.02 7.06 -10.97
C LYS A 35 1.26 7.71 -11.59
N PRO A 36 1.25 8.07 -12.88
CA PRO A 36 2.31 8.86 -13.49
C PRO A 36 2.50 10.21 -12.79
N GLY A 37 3.72 10.74 -12.78
CA GLY A 37 4.08 12.00 -12.15
C GLY A 37 4.46 11.86 -10.67
N ALA A 38 4.58 10.64 -10.16
CA ALA A 38 5.01 10.37 -8.80
C ALA A 38 6.52 10.52 -8.59
N TRP A 39 7.29 10.83 -9.64
CA TRP A 39 8.73 11.00 -9.55
C TRP A 39 9.15 12.45 -9.67
N LYS A 40 10.10 12.87 -8.83
CA LYS A 40 10.61 14.24 -8.80
C LYS A 40 12.13 14.28 -8.89
N LEU A 41 12.63 15.40 -9.39
CA LEU A 41 14.05 15.71 -9.37
C LEU A 41 14.36 16.49 -8.09
N THR A 42 15.36 16.03 -7.36
CA THR A 42 15.89 16.71 -6.17
C THR A 42 17.39 16.88 -6.30
N PRO A 43 18.01 17.93 -5.72
CA PRO A 43 19.46 18.01 -5.67
C PRO A 43 20.08 16.76 -5.04
N CYS A 44 21.10 16.17 -5.66
CA CYS A 44 21.80 15.00 -5.09
C CYS A 44 22.65 15.45 -3.92
N SER A 45 22.31 14.96 -2.72
CA SER A 45 23.07 15.22 -1.49
C SER A 45 24.45 14.55 -1.48
N CYS A 46 24.62 13.58 -2.38
CA CYS A 46 25.79 12.75 -2.60
C CYS A 46 26.90 13.41 -3.44
N SER A 47 26.58 14.50 -4.15
CA SER A 47 27.45 15.10 -5.15
C SER A 47 27.96 16.46 -4.67
N LEU A 48 29.24 16.73 -4.93
CA LEU A 48 29.83 18.06 -4.78
C LEU A 48 29.43 18.99 -5.94
N ASP A 49 28.93 18.43 -7.04
CA ASP A 49 28.38 19.18 -8.15
C ASP A 49 26.94 19.61 -7.84
N SER A 50 26.74 20.91 -7.63
CA SER A 50 25.44 21.53 -7.39
C SER A 50 24.41 21.34 -8.53
N SER A 51 24.86 20.93 -9.71
CA SER A 51 24.01 20.61 -10.85
C SER A 51 23.54 19.15 -10.87
N ALA A 52 24.08 18.29 -10.00
CA ALA A 52 23.67 16.90 -9.92
C ALA A 52 22.28 16.76 -9.29
N LEU A 53 21.43 15.96 -9.95
CA LEU A 53 20.06 15.69 -9.53
C LEU A 53 19.86 14.20 -9.29
N ASP A 54 19.05 13.88 -8.29
CA ASP A 54 18.49 12.57 -8.03
C ASP A 54 17.05 12.49 -8.51
N PHE A 55 16.66 11.32 -9.00
CA PHE A 55 15.30 11.00 -9.38
C PHE A 55 14.65 10.20 -8.25
N VAL A 56 13.81 10.87 -7.46
CA VAL A 56 13.26 10.36 -6.21
C VAL A 56 11.78 10.09 -6.35
N PHE A 57 11.34 8.95 -5.83
CA PHE A 57 9.93 8.59 -5.76
C PHE A 57 9.21 9.41 -4.68
N ASP A 58 8.30 10.28 -5.10
CA ASP A 58 7.44 11.06 -4.23
C ASP A 58 6.19 10.28 -3.83
N HIS A 59 6.37 9.25 -3.02
CA HIS A 59 5.29 8.45 -2.41
C HIS A 59 4.17 9.27 -1.73
N LYS A 60 4.39 10.55 -1.41
CA LYS A 60 3.38 11.44 -0.81
C LYS A 60 2.30 11.91 -1.78
N VAL A 61 2.48 11.71 -3.09
CA VAL A 61 1.45 12.03 -4.09
C VAL A 61 0.28 11.03 -4.08
N TYR A 62 0.44 9.90 -3.38
CA TYR A 62 -0.60 8.89 -3.24
C TYR A 62 -1.56 9.30 -2.13
N ASP A 63 -2.85 9.24 -2.44
CA ASP A 63 -3.89 9.49 -1.47
C ASP A 63 -3.92 8.37 -0.43
N ALA A 64 -4.11 8.71 0.84
CA ALA A 64 -4.40 7.72 1.86
C ALA A 64 -5.65 6.90 1.50
N VAL A 65 -5.58 5.59 1.69
CA VAL A 65 -6.70 4.67 1.47
C VAL A 65 -7.51 4.49 2.75
N GLN A 66 -8.80 4.21 2.59
CA GLN A 66 -9.66 3.84 3.70
C GLN A 66 -9.64 2.33 3.89
N LEU A 67 -9.37 1.88 5.11
CA LEU A 67 -9.37 0.47 5.50
C LEU A 67 -10.66 0.11 6.23
N ASP A 68 -11.19 -1.07 5.94
CA ASP A 68 -12.27 -1.66 6.74
C ASP A 68 -11.68 -2.49 7.88
N ILE A 69 -12.00 -2.11 9.12
CA ILE A 69 -11.55 -2.81 10.34
C ILE A 69 -12.79 -3.16 11.19
N PRO A 70 -13.59 -4.17 10.81
CA PRO A 70 -14.84 -4.49 11.49
C PRO A 70 -14.66 -4.84 12.97
N LEU A 71 -13.54 -5.49 13.31
CA LEU A 71 -13.21 -5.90 14.68
C LEU A 71 -13.11 -4.73 15.65
N PHE A 72 -12.84 -3.51 15.17
CA PHE A 72 -12.79 -2.31 15.99
C PHE A 72 -14.15 -1.99 16.66
N PHE A 73 -15.25 -2.35 16.01
CA PHE A 73 -16.62 -1.99 16.43
C PHE A 73 -17.31 -3.08 17.29
N VAL A 74 -16.72 -4.27 17.41
CA VAL A 74 -17.37 -5.42 18.08
C VAL A 74 -17.50 -5.22 19.59
N ASN A 75 -16.38 -5.04 20.30
CA ASN A 75 -16.36 -4.79 21.75
C ASN A 75 -15.01 -4.15 22.19
N ARG A 76 -14.86 -3.90 23.50
CA ARG A 76 -13.64 -3.26 24.05
C ARG A 76 -12.37 -4.08 23.88
N GLU A 77 -12.45 -5.41 23.94
CA GLU A 77 -11.28 -6.30 23.81
C GLU A 77 -10.79 -6.35 22.35
N ALA A 78 -11.72 -6.57 21.41
CA ALA A 78 -11.44 -6.54 19.99
C ALA A 78 -10.90 -5.17 19.55
N ARG A 79 -11.45 -4.08 20.07
CA ARG A 79 -10.96 -2.71 19.82
C ARG A 79 -9.54 -2.49 20.33
N ALA A 80 -9.19 -3.02 21.49
CA ALA A 80 -7.83 -2.90 22.03
C ALA A 80 -6.80 -3.59 21.11
N ILE A 81 -7.15 -4.77 20.60
CA ILE A 81 -6.32 -5.51 19.64
C ILE A 81 -6.23 -4.78 18.31
N ALA A 82 -7.35 -4.30 17.77
CA ALA A 82 -7.37 -3.51 16.54
C ALA A 82 -6.48 -2.26 16.65
N ARG A 83 -6.54 -1.53 17.76
CA ARG A 83 -5.68 -0.35 18.00
C ARG A 83 -4.20 -0.71 18.11
N ALA A 84 -3.85 -1.86 18.67
CA ALA A 84 -2.47 -2.32 18.70
C ALA A 84 -1.95 -2.55 17.29
N TRP A 85 -2.71 -3.30 16.49
CA TRP A 85 -2.38 -3.55 15.09
C TRP A 85 -2.28 -2.26 14.27
N MET A 86 -3.22 -1.33 14.43
CA MET A 86 -3.21 -0.04 13.70
C MET A 86 -1.92 0.74 13.93
N ARG A 87 -1.41 0.78 15.16
CA ARG A 87 -0.14 1.46 15.49
C ARG A 87 1.07 0.81 14.81
N GLU A 88 1.08 -0.51 14.68
CA GLU A 88 2.17 -1.25 14.03
C GLU A 88 2.17 -1.08 12.50
N ASN A 89 1.00 -0.79 11.94
CA ASN A 89 0.75 -0.75 10.49
C ASN A 89 0.52 0.65 9.93
N ASP A 90 0.87 1.69 10.70
CA ASP A 90 0.77 3.09 10.31
C ASP A 90 -0.66 3.49 9.87
N VAL A 91 -1.68 3.00 10.60
CA VAL A 91 -3.10 3.28 10.35
C VAL A 91 -3.63 4.27 11.38
N GLU A 92 -4.24 5.34 10.89
CA GLU A 92 -4.81 6.41 11.70
C GLU A 92 -6.33 6.29 11.85
N GLU A 93 -6.82 6.56 13.06
CA GLU A 93 -8.23 6.72 13.40
C GLU A 93 -8.63 8.17 13.13
N VAL A 94 -9.52 8.44 12.17
CA VAL A 94 -9.95 9.80 11.79
C VAL A 94 -11.45 9.93 11.97
N GLU A 95 -11.91 11.03 12.58
CA GLU A 95 -13.34 11.33 12.66
C GLU A 95 -13.87 11.72 11.27
N ASP A 96 -14.90 11.02 10.80
CA ASP A 96 -15.57 11.38 9.55
C ASP A 96 -16.67 12.40 9.86
N GLY A 97 -16.37 13.67 9.54
CA GLY A 97 -17.28 14.78 9.79
C GLY A 97 -18.49 14.84 8.86
N GLU A 98 -18.55 14.02 7.80
CA GLU A 98 -19.59 14.10 6.77
C GLU A 98 -20.52 12.88 6.71
N ARG A 99 -20.20 11.75 7.35
CA ARG A 99 -21.02 10.51 7.30
C ARG A 99 -21.55 10.06 8.67
N GLU A 100 -22.51 9.12 8.64
CA GLU A 100 -23.06 8.47 9.84
C GLU A 100 -22.03 7.59 10.57
N GLU A 101 -21.02 7.07 9.86
CA GLU A 101 -19.89 6.38 10.48
C GLU A 101 -18.98 7.40 11.17
N ARG A 102 -18.97 7.42 12.52
CA ARG A 102 -18.23 8.43 13.29
C ARG A 102 -16.71 8.38 13.13
N VAL A 103 -16.17 7.29 12.61
CA VAL A 103 -14.73 7.02 12.56
C VAL A 103 -14.40 6.21 11.32
N VAL A 104 -13.40 6.67 10.56
CA VAL A 104 -12.80 5.96 9.44
C VAL A 104 -11.32 5.67 9.72
N PHE A 105 -10.79 4.61 9.11
CA PHE A 105 -9.39 4.23 9.26
C PHE A 105 -8.63 4.55 8.00
N ARG A 106 -7.60 5.39 8.10
CA ARG A 106 -6.81 5.84 6.95
C ARG A 106 -5.38 5.35 7.06
N LYS A 107 -4.81 4.92 5.95
CA LYS A 107 -3.40 4.55 5.84
C LYS A 107 -2.76 5.34 4.73
N GLU A 108 -1.61 5.96 5.01
CA GLU A 108 -0.76 6.58 3.99
C GLU A 108 0.13 5.54 3.32
N PHE A 109 0.57 5.81 2.10
CA PHE A 109 1.41 4.89 1.37
C PHE A 109 2.83 4.85 1.98
N ASN A 110 3.23 3.67 2.44
CA ASN A 110 4.58 3.44 2.95
C ASN A 110 5.39 2.61 1.94
N PRO A 111 6.39 3.18 1.23
CA PRO A 111 7.16 2.49 0.19
C PRO A 111 8.03 1.33 0.70
N VAL A 112 8.13 1.15 2.03
CA VAL A 112 8.84 0.05 2.69
C VAL A 112 7.90 -1.12 3.01
N LYS A 113 6.63 -0.83 3.33
CA LYS A 113 5.66 -1.84 3.84
C LYS A 113 4.53 -2.15 2.86
N ASP A 114 4.22 -1.23 1.96
CA ASP A 114 3.07 -1.30 1.07
C ASP A 114 3.46 -1.63 -0.37
N VAL A 115 2.47 -2.07 -1.13
CA VAL A 115 2.66 -2.54 -2.49
C VAL A 115 2.17 -1.50 -3.48
N LEU A 116 3.06 -1.04 -4.35
CA LEU A 116 2.66 -0.29 -5.53
C LEU A 116 2.27 -1.28 -6.64
N PHE A 117 0.97 -1.37 -6.89
CA PHE A 117 0.40 -2.11 -8.00
C PHE A 117 0.47 -1.29 -9.28
N MET A 118 1.00 -1.89 -10.34
CA MET A 118 1.04 -1.30 -11.67
C MET A 118 0.48 -2.30 -12.68
N PRO A 119 -0.61 -1.96 -13.38
CA PRO A 119 -1.08 -2.81 -14.46
C PRO A 119 -0.09 -2.76 -15.63
N TYR A 120 0.05 -3.88 -16.33
CA TYR A 120 1.08 -4.06 -17.37
C TYR A 120 1.01 -3.04 -18.51
N ASP A 121 -0.20 -2.58 -18.86
CA ASP A 121 -0.41 -1.54 -19.87
C ASP A 121 0.16 -0.15 -19.48
N GLN A 122 0.53 0.03 -18.21
CA GLN A 122 1.22 1.22 -17.70
C GLN A 122 2.73 1.04 -17.58
N TRP A 123 3.26 -0.16 -17.86
CA TRP A 123 4.69 -0.45 -17.79
C TRP A 123 5.53 0.50 -18.65
N GLU A 124 5.13 0.71 -19.90
CA GLU A 124 5.87 1.60 -20.81
C GLU A 124 5.91 3.03 -20.29
N LYS A 125 4.80 3.51 -19.73
CA LYS A 125 4.74 4.85 -19.11
C LYS A 125 5.68 4.97 -17.93
N PHE A 126 5.72 3.95 -17.07
CA PHE A 126 6.62 3.90 -15.94
C PHE A 126 8.10 3.83 -16.38
N ALA A 127 8.45 2.88 -17.24
CA ALA A 127 9.81 2.68 -17.73
C ALA A 127 10.37 3.93 -18.43
N CYS A 128 9.52 4.63 -19.19
CA CYS A 128 9.90 5.87 -19.86
C CYS A 128 9.85 7.11 -18.95
N GLU A 129 9.27 7.05 -17.75
CA GLU A 129 9.11 8.23 -16.89
C GLU A 129 10.45 8.83 -16.48
N GLY A 130 11.41 8.00 -16.05
CA GLY A 130 12.76 8.44 -15.72
C GLY A 130 13.53 9.02 -16.90
N VAL A 131 13.41 8.36 -18.07
CA VAL A 131 14.02 8.83 -19.32
C VAL A 131 13.45 10.18 -19.72
N ASN A 132 12.12 10.30 -19.78
CA ASN A 132 11.42 11.54 -20.15
C ASN A 132 11.71 12.69 -19.19
N ARG A 133 11.84 12.41 -17.88
CA ARG A 133 12.17 13.44 -16.89
C ARG A 133 13.58 14.00 -17.11
N GLY A 134 14.55 13.17 -17.51
CA GLY A 134 15.90 13.63 -17.84
C GLY A 134 15.98 14.57 -19.03
N PHE A 135 14.99 14.54 -19.93
CA PHE A 135 14.87 15.47 -21.05
C PHE A 135 13.96 16.69 -20.75
N ALA A 136 13.42 16.79 -19.54
CA ALA A 136 12.61 17.94 -19.15
C ALA A 136 13.44 19.21 -19.05
N ASN A 137 12.84 20.37 -19.33
CA ASN A 137 13.55 21.65 -19.40
C ASN A 137 14.35 22.02 -18.14
N ASP A 138 13.87 21.61 -16.96
CA ASP A 138 14.52 21.82 -15.67
C ASP A 138 15.66 20.83 -15.37
N ALA A 139 15.78 19.76 -16.15
CA ALA A 139 16.89 18.80 -16.14
C ALA A 139 17.91 19.01 -17.27
N LEU A 140 17.59 19.79 -18.31
CA LEU A 140 18.48 20.02 -19.44
C LEU A 140 19.84 20.59 -18.99
N GLY A 141 20.92 19.94 -19.41
CA GLY A 141 22.29 20.33 -19.07
C GLY A 141 22.70 20.00 -17.63
N ARG A 142 21.87 19.27 -16.88
CA ARG A 142 22.16 18.79 -15.53
C ARG A 142 22.49 17.31 -15.54
N TYR A 143 23.33 16.88 -14.60
CA TYR A 143 23.73 15.48 -14.48
C TYR A 143 22.70 14.71 -13.63
N LEU A 144 22.12 13.64 -14.17
CA LEU A 144 21.28 12.72 -13.40
C LEU A 144 22.15 11.66 -12.75
N HIS A 145 22.25 11.69 -11.42
CA HIS A 145 23.08 10.73 -10.67
C HIS A 145 22.49 9.32 -10.68
N SER A 146 21.16 9.19 -10.65
CA SER A 146 20.42 7.92 -10.52
C SER A 146 19.69 7.48 -11.82
N GLY A 147 20.02 8.08 -12.97
CA GLY A 147 19.25 7.96 -14.22
C GLY A 147 19.02 6.54 -14.75
N GLU A 148 19.93 5.60 -14.49
CA GLU A 148 19.82 4.21 -14.98
C GLU A 148 19.23 3.22 -13.96
N GLN A 149 19.06 3.62 -12.70
CA GLN A 149 18.74 2.70 -11.58
C GLN A 149 17.66 3.25 -10.64
N TRP A 150 16.89 4.24 -11.08
CA TRP A 150 15.91 4.95 -10.26
C TRP A 150 14.85 4.05 -9.60
N TYR A 151 14.53 2.90 -10.20
CA TYR A 151 13.62 1.91 -9.65
C TYR A 151 14.20 1.14 -8.44
N GLN A 152 15.51 1.23 -8.16
CA GLN A 152 16.14 0.60 -6.99
C GLN A 152 15.74 1.25 -5.65
N HIS A 153 15.11 2.43 -5.68
CA HIS A 153 14.54 3.04 -4.48
C HIS A 153 13.23 2.35 -4.03
N LEU A 154 12.65 1.50 -4.86
CA LEU A 154 11.52 0.66 -4.48
C LEU A 154 12.06 -0.63 -3.84
N GLN A 155 11.66 -0.91 -2.60
CA GLN A 155 12.05 -2.16 -1.95
C GLN A 155 11.40 -3.37 -2.62
N VAL A 156 10.15 -3.25 -3.06
CA VAL A 156 9.43 -4.31 -3.77
C VAL A 156 8.50 -3.70 -4.82
N LEU A 157 8.55 -4.21 -6.06
CA LEU A 157 7.65 -3.85 -7.15
C LEU A 157 6.94 -5.12 -7.65
N TYR A 158 5.61 -5.14 -7.58
CA TYR A 158 4.82 -6.26 -8.08
C TYR A 158 4.24 -5.92 -9.45
N LEU A 159 4.59 -6.72 -10.46
CA LEU A 159 4.08 -6.59 -11.82
C LEU A 159 3.06 -7.69 -12.07
N ILE A 160 1.77 -7.36 -11.96
CA ILE A 160 0.71 -8.34 -12.17
C ILE A 160 0.32 -8.34 -13.65
N ILE A 161 0.56 -9.48 -14.29
CA ILE A 161 0.10 -9.75 -15.66
C ILE A 161 -1.28 -10.40 -15.56
N ASP A 162 -2.22 -9.98 -16.41
CA ASP A 162 -3.61 -10.40 -16.39
C ASP A 162 -4.31 -10.18 -15.02
N PRO A 163 -4.37 -8.93 -14.50
CA PRO A 163 -5.01 -8.67 -13.22
C PRO A 163 -6.49 -9.09 -13.26
N PRO A 164 -7.00 -9.76 -12.22
CA PRO A 164 -8.39 -10.17 -12.18
C PRO A 164 -9.28 -8.92 -12.20
N SER A 165 -10.46 -9.04 -12.82
CA SER A 165 -11.28 -7.87 -13.18
C SER A 165 -11.79 -7.04 -12.00
N ASP A 166 -11.76 -7.62 -10.80
CA ASP A 166 -12.10 -7.01 -9.52
C ASP A 166 -10.94 -6.19 -8.93
N LEU A 167 -9.70 -6.41 -9.37
CA LEU A 167 -8.51 -5.64 -8.97
C LEU A 167 -8.41 -4.31 -9.73
N ARG A 168 -9.50 -3.55 -9.71
CA ARG A 168 -9.56 -2.20 -10.27
C ARG A 168 -9.42 -1.17 -9.15
N PRO A 169 -8.86 0.02 -9.44
CA PRO A 169 -8.95 1.12 -8.50
C PRO A 169 -10.43 1.38 -8.22
N VAL A 170 -10.86 1.17 -6.96
CA VAL A 170 -12.24 1.43 -6.53
C VAL A 170 -12.43 2.94 -6.58
N ASN A 171 -12.94 3.43 -7.70
CA ASN A 171 -13.16 4.85 -7.96
C ASN A 171 -14.59 5.25 -7.59
N ASP A 172 -15.10 4.72 -6.47
CA ASP A 172 -16.48 4.94 -6.01
C ASP A 172 -16.59 6.17 -5.09
N GLY A 173 -15.62 7.09 -5.15
CA GLY A 173 -15.51 8.25 -4.27
C GLY A 173 -15.17 7.92 -2.81
N MET A 174 -15.26 6.65 -2.41
CA MET A 174 -15.02 6.17 -1.04
C MET A 174 -13.57 5.75 -0.79
N LYS A 175 -12.77 5.44 -1.83
CA LYS A 175 -11.38 4.94 -1.73
C LYS A 175 -11.19 3.79 -0.72
N ILE A 176 -12.24 2.99 -0.49
CA ILE A 176 -12.18 1.83 0.40
C ILE A 176 -11.51 0.70 -0.37
N GLN A 177 -10.43 0.15 0.18
CA GLN A 177 -9.82 -1.04 -0.41
C GLN A 177 -10.45 -2.31 0.17
N PRO A 178 -11.00 -3.20 -0.68
CA PRO A 178 -11.38 -4.52 -0.23
C PRO A 178 -10.13 -5.33 0.19
N ARG A 179 -10.34 -6.28 1.10
CA ARG A 179 -9.26 -7.13 1.63
C ARG A 179 -8.79 -8.13 0.58
N TRP A 180 -7.66 -7.85 -0.07
CA TRP A 180 -7.07 -8.71 -1.09
C TRP A 180 -6.15 -9.76 -0.49
N ASN A 181 -6.64 -11.00 -0.33
CA ASN A 181 -5.77 -12.11 0.04
C ASN A 181 -4.94 -12.54 -1.18
N LEU A 182 -3.63 -12.30 -1.14
CA LEU A 182 -2.72 -12.86 -2.14
C LEU A 182 -2.67 -14.38 -1.91
N LYS A 183 -3.40 -15.15 -2.73
CA LYS A 183 -3.26 -16.61 -2.75
C LYS A 183 -2.03 -16.96 -3.59
N ASP A 184 -1.09 -17.66 -2.97
CA ASP A 184 0.10 -18.23 -3.58
C ASP A 184 1.12 -17.18 -4.04
N SER A 185 1.67 -16.38 -3.11
CA SER A 185 3.05 -15.91 -3.28
C SER A 185 3.97 -16.94 -2.65
N GLU A 186 4.71 -17.68 -3.47
CA GLU A 186 5.97 -18.24 -2.99
C GLU A 186 6.82 -17.05 -2.51
N GLU A 187 7.26 -17.08 -1.25
CA GLU A 187 8.17 -16.10 -0.69
C GLU A 187 9.47 -16.14 -1.49
N PHE A 188 9.64 -15.18 -2.39
CA PHE A 188 10.92 -14.99 -3.06
C PHE A 188 11.72 -13.94 -2.27
N GLU A 189 12.83 -14.40 -1.68
CA GLU A 189 13.70 -13.64 -0.80
C GLU A 189 14.20 -12.31 -1.38
N THR A 190 13.98 -11.24 -0.60
CA THR A 190 14.86 -10.08 -0.32
C THR A 190 15.57 -9.32 -1.45
N ARG A 191 15.07 -9.39 -2.68
CA ARG A 191 15.44 -8.45 -3.77
C ARG A 191 14.16 -7.95 -4.44
N PRO A 192 14.15 -6.87 -5.26
CA PRO A 192 12.97 -6.51 -6.03
C PRO A 192 12.62 -7.68 -6.96
N VAL A 193 11.69 -8.53 -6.51
CA VAL A 193 11.24 -9.72 -7.24
C VAL A 193 10.14 -9.27 -8.17
N PHE A 194 10.39 -9.41 -9.47
CA PHE A 194 9.35 -9.35 -10.49
C PHE A 194 8.48 -10.60 -10.36
N ALA A 195 7.43 -10.53 -9.54
CA ALA A 195 6.49 -11.64 -9.39
C ALA A 195 5.51 -11.64 -10.58
N VAL A 196 5.79 -12.49 -11.56
CA VAL A 196 4.88 -12.77 -12.68
C VAL A 196 3.93 -13.89 -12.26
N LYS A 197 2.64 -13.58 -12.07
CA LYS A 197 1.60 -14.61 -12.02
C LYS A 197 0.92 -14.67 -13.37
N GLN A 198 1.23 -15.71 -14.14
CA GLN A 198 0.52 -16.03 -15.36
C GLN A 198 -0.74 -16.81 -14.96
N SER A 199 -1.94 -16.27 -15.18
CA SER A 199 -3.14 -17.06 -14.95
C SER A 199 -3.21 -18.13 -16.04
N ALA A 200 -3.21 -19.40 -15.64
CA ALA A 200 -3.53 -20.49 -16.55
C ALA A 200 -5.00 -20.34 -16.94
N LEU A 201 -5.24 -20.01 -18.20
CA LEU A 201 -6.56 -20.10 -18.82
C LEU A 201 -7.00 -21.58 -18.78
N GLU A 202 -8.09 -21.87 -18.06
CA GLU A 202 -8.95 -23.02 -18.34
C GLU A 202 -10.05 -22.61 -19.34
#